data_AF-S9UH60-F1
#
_entry.id   AF-S9UH60-F1
#
_cell.length_a   1.000
_cell.length_b   1.000
_cell.length_c   1.000
_cell.angle_alpha   90.00
_cell.angle_beta   90.00
_cell.angle_gamma   90.00
#
_symmetry.space_group_name_H-M   'P 1'
#
loop_
_entity.id
_entity.type
_entity.pdbx_description
1 polymer ?
#
loop_
_entity_poly.entity_id
_entity_poly.type
_entity_poly.pdbx_seq_one_letter_code
_entity_poly.pdbx_strand_id
1 'polypeptide(L)'
;MALTSTRSLPADLKADDDPKREEAFIQQTLLSVTQGLQLLEAAGVPYRRPADYYAEMFKSDVHMNDVRQAMEATKARVEAQTHRRAMKDQKKYGKEVQAEVLRQRAKYKRDMQSKLDDWRKKRKGNIRDALGEDETEETDKKGGRGARPAPHRNIRPGGAKKRPGKNARRRS
;
A
#
# COMPACT_ATOMS: atom_id res chain seq x y z
N MET A 1 -35.44 -14.20 36.75
CA MET A 1 -36.10 -13.23 35.85
C MET A 1 -36.01 -13.80 34.44
N ALA A 2 -37.14 -14.04 33.77
CA ALA A 2 -37.17 -14.60 32.42
C ALA A 2 -37.94 -13.65 31.51
N LEU A 3 -37.43 -13.42 30.31
CA LEU A 3 -38.05 -12.55 29.31
C LEU A 3 -38.33 -13.36 28.06
N THR A 4 -39.54 -13.23 27.55
CA THR A 4 -39.93 -13.84 26.29
C THR A 4 -39.49 -12.94 25.15
N SER A 5 -38.98 -13.53 24.07
CA SER A 5 -38.69 -12.79 22.86
C SER A 5 -39.92 -12.02 22.36
N THR A 6 -39.72 -10.74 22.03
CA THR A 6 -40.74 -9.91 21.35
C THR A 6 -40.75 -10.06 19.83
N ARG A 7 -39.69 -10.62 19.22
CA ARG A 7 -39.54 -10.77 17.78
C ARG A 7 -39.37 -12.24 17.41
N SER A 8 -40.10 -12.72 16.41
CA SER A 8 -39.86 -14.06 15.87
C SER A 8 -38.54 -14.10 15.09
N LEU A 9 -37.90 -15.26 15.07
CA LEU A 9 -36.73 -15.46 14.21
C LEU A 9 -37.11 -15.23 12.73
N PRO A 10 -36.17 -14.77 11.89
CA PRO A 10 -36.40 -14.60 10.46
C PRO A 10 -36.85 -15.91 9.82
N ALA A 11 -37.87 -15.86 8.95
CA ALA A 11 -38.37 -17.05 8.26
C ALA A 11 -37.36 -17.63 7.26
N ASP A 12 -36.48 -16.79 6.70
CA ASP A 12 -35.47 -17.16 5.72
C ASP A 12 -34.20 -17.78 6.34
N LEU A 13 -34.20 -18.00 7.67
CA LEU A 13 -33.06 -18.52 8.39
C LEU A 13 -32.85 -20.01 8.06
N LYS A 14 -31.78 -20.31 7.33
CA LYS A 14 -31.40 -21.69 7.01
C LYS A 14 -30.58 -22.29 8.13
N ALA A 15 -30.84 -23.55 8.44
CA ALA A 15 -30.09 -24.28 9.47
C ALA A 15 -28.61 -24.46 9.12
N ASP A 16 -28.23 -24.40 7.84
CA ASP A 16 -26.83 -24.57 7.41
C ASP A 16 -26.06 -23.23 7.33
N ASP A 17 -26.75 -22.09 7.44
CA ASP A 17 -26.14 -20.75 7.37
C ASP A 17 -25.84 -20.23 8.77
N ASP A 18 -24.77 -20.79 9.35
CA ASP A 18 -24.28 -20.46 10.70
C ASP A 18 -24.11 -18.95 10.96
N PRO A 19 -23.45 -18.15 10.10
CA PRO A 19 -23.22 -16.73 10.41
C PRO A 19 -24.54 -15.94 10.48
N LYS A 20 -25.51 -16.21 9.60
CA LYS A 20 -26.82 -15.55 9.67
C LYS A 20 -27.62 -15.99 10.88
N ARG A 21 -27.51 -17.27 11.28
CA ARG A 21 -28.16 -17.79 12.48
C ARG A 21 -27.57 -17.15 13.74
N GLU A 22 -26.25 -17.05 13.84
CA GLU A 22 -25.57 -16.37 14.94
C GLU A 22 -25.98 -14.91 15.04
N GLU A 23 -26.04 -14.19 13.92
CA GLU A 23 -26.51 -12.80 13.90
C GLU A 23 -27.95 -12.67 14.42
N ALA A 24 -28.86 -13.52 13.97
CA ALA A 24 -30.25 -13.52 14.45
C ALA A 24 -30.33 -13.77 15.97
N PHE A 25 -29.54 -14.69 16.51
CA PHE A 25 -29.48 -14.94 17.95
C PHE A 25 -28.88 -13.76 18.72
N ILE A 26 -27.82 -13.13 18.21
CA ILE A 26 -27.20 -11.96 18.84
C ILE A 26 -28.20 -10.78 18.89
N GLN A 27 -28.96 -10.54 17.82
CA GLN A 27 -29.97 -9.49 17.82
C GLN A 27 -31.07 -9.76 18.87
N GLN A 28 -31.42 -11.02 19.10
CA GLN A 28 -32.58 -11.41 19.90
C GLN A 28 -32.47 -11.29 21.43
N THR A 29 -31.58 -11.98 22.15
CA THR A 29 -30.24 -11.45 22.28
C THR A 29 -30.26 -10.08 22.94
N LEU A 30 -29.70 -9.12 22.23
CA LEU A 30 -29.62 -7.71 22.58
C LEU A 30 -30.99 -7.09 22.93
N LEU A 31 -32.05 -7.39 22.16
CA LEU A 31 -33.39 -6.86 22.42
C LEU A 31 -33.93 -7.31 23.79
N SER A 32 -33.74 -8.58 24.13
CA SER A 32 -34.22 -9.12 25.41
C SER A 32 -33.42 -8.55 26.59
N VAL A 33 -32.10 -8.37 26.44
CA VAL A 33 -31.26 -7.73 27.46
C VAL A 33 -31.67 -6.28 27.67
N THR A 34 -31.85 -5.50 26.61
CA THR A 34 -32.24 -4.08 26.72
C THR A 34 -33.59 -3.91 27.42
N GLN A 35 -34.57 -4.76 27.13
CA GLN A 35 -35.85 -4.80 27.84
C GLN A 35 -35.69 -5.15 29.31
N GLY A 36 -34.85 -6.15 29.62
CA GLY A 36 -34.56 -6.53 31.00
C GLY A 36 -33.90 -5.42 31.80
N LEU A 37 -32.97 -4.67 31.18
CA LEU A 37 -32.32 -3.54 31.80
C LEU A 37 -33.31 -2.41 32.14
N GLN A 38 -34.26 -2.12 31.25
CA GLN A 38 -35.31 -1.13 31.51
C GLN A 38 -36.20 -1.53 32.70
N LEU A 39 -36.55 -2.81 32.80
CA LEU A 39 -37.34 -3.32 33.94
C LEU A 39 -36.55 -3.27 35.26
N LEU A 40 -35.26 -3.61 35.23
CA LEU A 40 -34.39 -3.53 36.41
C LEU A 40 -34.20 -2.08 36.88
N GLU A 41 -34.05 -1.15 35.94
CA GLU A 41 -33.95 0.28 36.23
C GLU A 41 -35.24 0.83 36.83
N ALA A 42 -36.40 0.47 36.28
CA ALA A 42 -37.71 0.83 36.83
C ALA A 42 -37.94 0.24 38.24
N ALA A 43 -37.41 -0.96 38.49
CA ALA A 43 -37.46 -1.60 39.80
C ALA A 43 -36.39 -1.07 40.80
N GLY A 44 -35.50 -0.17 40.37
CA GLY A 44 -34.42 0.37 41.20
C GLY A 44 -33.33 -0.65 41.57
N VAL A 45 -33.21 -1.75 40.82
CA VAL A 45 -32.23 -2.82 41.11
C VAL A 45 -30.92 -2.53 40.37
N PRO A 46 -29.77 -2.44 41.08
CA PRO A 46 -28.48 -2.23 40.43
C PRO A 46 -28.06 -3.46 39.62
N TYR A 47 -27.73 -3.26 38.36
CA TYR A 47 -27.40 -4.35 37.42
C TYR A 47 -25.94 -4.31 36.91
N ARG A 48 -25.24 -3.19 37.06
CA ARG A 48 -23.84 -3.05 36.60
C ARG A 48 -22.89 -3.56 37.66
N ARG A 49 -21.95 -4.42 37.26
CA ARG A 49 -20.82 -4.80 38.11
C ARG A 49 -19.91 -3.59 38.35
N PRO A 50 -19.70 -3.14 39.60
CA PRO A 50 -18.72 -2.10 39.91
C PRO A 50 -17.31 -2.53 39.52
N ALA A 51 -16.48 -1.57 39.08
CA ALA A 51 -15.10 -1.86 38.67
C ALA A 51 -14.24 -2.40 39.83
N ASP A 52 -14.48 -1.92 41.06
CA ASP A 52 -13.70 -2.26 42.25
C ASP A 52 -14.24 -3.48 43.01
N TYR A 53 -15.24 -4.17 42.47
CA TYR A 53 -15.81 -5.37 43.09
C TYR A 53 -15.07 -6.63 42.64
N TYR A 54 -14.03 -7.03 43.39
CA TYR A 54 -13.25 -8.25 43.15
C TYR A 54 -13.98 -9.47 43.70
N ALA A 55 -14.64 -10.21 42.81
CA ALA A 55 -15.24 -11.51 43.08
C ALA A 55 -14.72 -12.52 42.05
N GLU A 56 -14.76 -13.81 42.39
CA GLU A 56 -14.36 -14.86 41.47
C GLU A 56 -15.22 -14.83 40.20
N MET A 57 -14.57 -14.79 39.04
CA MET A 57 -15.22 -14.78 37.72
C MET A 57 -15.25 -16.20 37.15
N PHE A 58 -16.21 -16.49 36.28
CA PHE A 58 -16.35 -17.81 35.65
C PHE A 58 -15.09 -18.28 34.88
N LYS A 59 -14.26 -17.34 34.40
CA LYS A 59 -12.97 -17.59 33.76
C LYS A 59 -11.87 -16.88 34.53
N SER A 60 -10.72 -17.54 34.67
CA SER A 60 -9.55 -16.95 35.31
C SER A 60 -8.92 -15.84 34.46
N ASP A 61 -8.27 -14.89 35.13
CA ASP A 61 -7.56 -13.79 34.46
C ASP A 61 -6.41 -14.29 33.58
N VAL A 62 -5.76 -15.38 34.00
CA VAL A 62 -4.71 -16.05 33.21
C VAL A 62 -5.27 -16.49 31.86
N HIS A 63 -6.40 -17.19 31.85
CA HIS A 63 -7.04 -17.63 30.62
C HIS A 63 -7.48 -16.45 29.74
N MET A 64 -8.05 -15.40 30.33
CA MET A 64 -8.46 -14.22 29.57
C MET A 64 -7.27 -13.43 29.00
N ASN A 65 -6.11 -13.48 29.65
CA ASN A 65 -4.88 -12.92 29.12
C ASN A 65 -4.38 -13.69 27.88
N ASP A 66 -4.45 -15.02 27.90
CA ASP A 66 -4.09 -15.84 26.75
C ASP A 66 -5.01 -15.58 25.54
N VAL A 67 -6.31 -15.44 25.79
CA VAL A 67 -7.29 -15.05 24.74
C VAL A 67 -6.95 -13.68 24.17
N ARG A 68 -6.60 -12.70 25.02
CA ARG A 68 -6.19 -11.36 24.57
C ARG A 68 -4.94 -11.44 23.68
N GLN A 69 -3.92 -12.17 24.10
CA GLN A 69 -2.69 -12.36 23.32
C GLN A 69 -2.98 -13.02 21.97
N ALA A 70 -3.86 -14.02 21.91
CA ALA A 70 -4.28 -14.64 20.65
C ALA A 70 -4.99 -13.64 19.71
N MET A 71 -5.85 -12.78 20.26
CA MET A 71 -6.53 -11.73 19.49
C MET A 71 -5.55 -10.67 18.96
N GLU A 72 -4.53 -10.29 19.74
CA GLU A 72 -3.49 -9.37 19.29
C GLU A 72 -2.59 -10.00 18.22
N ALA A 73 -2.22 -11.28 18.38
CA ALA A 73 -1.43 -12.01 17.40
C ALA A 73 -2.14 -12.16 16.06
N THR A 74 -3.46 -12.42 16.06
CA THR A 74 -4.25 -12.50 14.82
C THR A 74 -4.34 -11.15 14.11
N LYS A 75 -4.58 -10.05 14.84
CA LYS A 75 -4.54 -8.67 14.29
C LYS A 75 -3.19 -8.36 13.66
N ALA A 76 -2.09 -8.57 14.40
CA ALA A 76 -0.74 -8.32 13.91
C ALA A 76 -0.41 -9.14 12.65
N ARG A 77 -0.89 -10.39 12.57
CA ARG A 77 -0.73 -11.24 11.38
C ARG A 77 -1.46 -10.66 10.16
N VAL A 78 -2.69 -10.19 10.32
CA VAL A 78 -3.47 -9.59 9.24
C VAL A 78 -2.81 -8.30 8.77
N GLU A 79 -2.42 -7.41 9.68
CA GLU A 79 -1.73 -6.16 9.38
C GLU A 79 -0.38 -6.39 8.68
N ALA A 80 0.40 -7.38 9.14
CA ALA A 80 1.65 -7.74 8.47
C ALA A 80 1.40 -8.23 7.04
N GLN A 81 0.29 -8.96 6.80
CA GLN A 81 -0.06 -9.42 5.46
C GLN A 81 -0.51 -8.27 4.56
N THR A 82 -1.36 -7.36 5.04
CA THR A 82 -1.81 -6.19 4.27
C THR A 82 -0.65 -5.26 3.96
N HIS A 83 0.21 -5.00 4.94
CA HIS A 83 1.44 -4.21 4.76
C HIS A 83 2.38 -4.85 3.73
N ARG A 84 2.58 -6.17 3.77
CA ARG A 84 3.39 -6.88 2.76
C ARG A 84 2.81 -6.76 1.35
N ARG A 85 1.48 -6.77 1.18
CA ARG A 85 0.83 -6.56 -0.11
C ARG A 85 1.06 -5.13 -0.60
N ALA A 86 0.77 -4.13 0.24
CA ALA A 86 1.01 -2.72 -0.07
C ALA A 86 2.47 -2.44 -0.47
N MET A 87 3.44 -3.01 0.25
CA MET A 87 4.86 -2.86 -0.08
C MET A 87 5.26 -3.51 -1.41
N LYS A 88 4.57 -4.57 -1.86
CA LYS A 88 4.79 -5.16 -3.18
C LYS A 88 4.23 -4.27 -4.28
N ASP A 89 3.03 -3.75 -4.07
CA ASP A 89 2.35 -2.88 -5.02
C ASP A 89 3.12 -1.57 -5.19
N GLN A 90 3.56 -0.95 -4.10
CA GLN A 90 4.39 0.26 -4.13
C GLN A 90 5.70 0.03 -4.92
N LYS A 91 6.32 -1.15 -4.80
CA LYS A 91 7.54 -1.48 -5.57
C LYS A 91 7.25 -1.70 -7.05
N LYS A 92 6.08 -2.27 -7.39
CA LYS A 92 5.66 -2.46 -8.79
C LYS A 92 5.38 -1.10 -9.45
N TYR A 93 4.50 -0.30 -8.85
CA TYR A 93 4.16 1.03 -9.34
C TYR A 93 5.37 1.97 -9.36
N GLY A 94 6.24 1.91 -8.35
CA GLY A 94 7.46 2.73 -8.33
C GLY A 94 8.38 2.48 -9.53
N LYS A 95 8.46 1.24 -10.04
CA LYS A 95 9.23 0.93 -11.25
C LYS A 95 8.55 1.43 -12.52
N GLU A 96 7.24 1.23 -12.62
CA GLU A 96 6.44 1.70 -13.76
C GLU A 96 6.50 3.22 -13.87
N VAL A 97 6.34 3.94 -12.75
CA VAL A 97 6.46 5.39 -12.67
C VAL A 97 7.86 5.86 -13.10
N GLN A 98 8.93 5.20 -12.64
CA GLN A 98 10.29 5.56 -13.07
C GLN A 98 10.49 5.37 -14.57
N ALA A 99 9.98 4.28 -15.15
CA ALA A 99 10.06 4.02 -16.58
C ALA A 99 9.26 5.05 -17.39
N GLU A 100 8.05 5.39 -16.95
CA GLU A 100 7.19 6.37 -17.60
C GLU A 100 7.80 7.78 -17.54
N VAL A 101 8.34 8.19 -16.40
CA VAL A 101 9.06 9.48 -16.26
C VAL A 101 10.25 9.54 -17.22
N LEU A 102 11.01 8.46 -17.38
CA LEU A 102 12.13 8.43 -18.33
C LEU A 102 11.64 8.54 -19.78
N ARG A 103 10.55 7.84 -20.13
CA ARG A 103 9.91 7.91 -21.46
C ARG A 103 9.41 9.32 -21.76
N GLN A 104 8.73 9.97 -20.82
CA GLN A 104 8.25 11.33 -20.95
C GLN A 104 9.39 12.33 -21.11
N ARG A 105 10.47 12.20 -20.33
CA ARG A 105 11.68 13.03 -20.47
C ARG A 105 12.34 12.86 -21.85
N ALA A 106 12.44 11.63 -22.36
CA ALA A 106 12.99 11.36 -23.68
C ALA A 106 12.10 11.94 -24.79
N LYS A 107 10.78 11.80 -24.67
CA LYS A 107 9.81 12.40 -25.59
C LYS A 107 9.92 13.93 -25.60
N TYR A 108 9.93 14.56 -24.42
CA TYR A 108 10.10 16.01 -24.29
C TYR A 108 11.38 16.52 -24.96
N LYS A 109 12.51 15.82 -24.79
CA LYS A 109 13.77 16.18 -25.46
C LYS A 109 13.68 16.06 -26.99
N ARG A 110 13.06 15.00 -27.51
CA ARG A 110 12.84 14.84 -28.96
C ARG A 110 11.93 15.92 -29.53
N ASP A 111 10.82 16.19 -28.86
CA ASP A 111 9.86 17.22 -29.28
C ASP A 111 10.51 18.61 -29.25
N MET A 112 11.35 18.90 -28.25
CA MET A 112 12.12 20.14 -28.19
C MET A 112 13.16 20.24 -29.31
N GLN A 113 13.88 19.15 -29.60
CA GLN A 113 14.86 19.11 -30.69
C GLN A 113 14.19 19.33 -32.05
N SER A 114 13.04 18.70 -32.30
CA SER A 114 12.24 18.92 -33.52
C SER A 114 11.84 20.39 -33.67
N LYS A 115 11.34 21.01 -32.60
CA LYS A 115 10.98 22.45 -32.61
C LYS A 115 12.20 23.34 -32.92
N LEU A 116 13.37 23.03 -32.38
CA LEU A 116 14.61 23.76 -32.66
C LEU A 116 15.06 23.56 -34.11
N ASP A 117 14.97 22.35 -34.66
CA ASP A 117 15.33 22.07 -36.05
C ASP A 117 14.35 22.72 -37.03
N ASP A 118 13.05 22.73 -36.71
CA ASP A 118 12.04 23.46 -37.47
C ASP A 118 12.28 24.98 -37.41
N TRP A 119 12.66 25.52 -36.25
CA TRP A 119 13.05 26.93 -36.12
C TRP A 119 14.32 27.26 -36.92
N ARG A 120 15.34 26.40 -36.87
CA ARG A 120 16.57 26.55 -37.67
C ARG A 120 16.27 26.50 -39.17
N LYS A 121 15.43 25.57 -39.62
CA LYS A 121 14.96 25.46 -41.01
C LYS A 121 14.19 26.70 -41.44
N LYS A 122 13.22 27.18 -40.63
CA LYS A 122 12.47 28.42 -40.91
C LYS A 122 13.39 29.64 -40.98
N ARG A 123 14.36 29.75 -40.07
CA ARG A 123 15.36 30.83 -40.11
C ARG A 123 16.24 30.77 -41.35
N LYS A 124 16.72 29.58 -41.74
CA LYS A 124 17.51 29.40 -42.97
C LYS A 124 16.68 29.65 -44.23
N GLY A 125 15.40 29.26 -44.22
CA GLY A 125 14.43 29.56 -45.28
C GLY A 125 14.22 31.07 -45.45
N ASN A 126 13.94 31.79 -44.37
CA ASN A 126 13.80 33.25 -44.41
C ASN A 126 15.10 33.98 -44.81
N ILE A 127 16.28 33.45 -44.44
CA ILE A 127 17.57 34.01 -44.87
C ILE A 127 17.82 33.75 -46.36
N ARG A 128 17.48 32.56 -46.86
CA ARG A 128 17.59 32.22 -48.29
C ARG A 128 16.63 33.05 -49.16
N ASP A 129 15.42 33.29 -48.66
CA ASP A 129 14.42 34.13 -49.32
C ASP A 129 14.83 35.62 -49.32
N ALA A 130 15.55 36.07 -48.29
CA ALA A 130 16.08 37.44 -48.20
C ALA A 130 17.39 37.67 -49.00
N LEU A 131 18.10 36.63 -49.42
CA LEU A 131 19.44 36.73 -50.02
C LEU A 131 19.61 36.19 -51.44
N GLY A 132 18.57 35.67 -52.11
CA GLY A 132 18.58 35.36 -53.56
C GLY A 132 19.81 34.60 -54.09
N GLU A 133 19.72 33.26 -54.08
CA GLU A 133 20.59 32.26 -54.77
C GLU A 133 22.08 32.12 -54.37
N ASP A 134 22.50 30.89 -54.05
CA ASP A 134 23.32 30.00 -54.91
C ASP A 134 24.00 28.91 -54.04
N GLU A 135 24.08 27.69 -54.58
CA GLU A 135 24.67 26.53 -53.91
C GLU A 135 26.20 26.57 -53.97
N THR A 136 26.84 26.61 -52.80
CA THR A 136 28.25 26.18 -52.68
C THR A 136 28.35 25.05 -51.66
N GLU A 137 28.58 23.85 -52.20
CA GLU A 137 29.05 22.69 -51.46
C GLU A 137 30.48 22.96 -50.97
N GLU A 138 30.68 23.05 -49.66
CA GLU A 138 32.02 23.04 -49.07
C GLU A 138 32.22 21.75 -48.27
N THR A 139 32.94 20.82 -48.89
CA THR A 139 33.43 19.58 -48.29
C THR A 139 34.59 19.88 -47.36
N ASP A 140 34.39 19.76 -46.05
CA ASP A 140 35.49 19.86 -45.08
C ASP A 140 35.86 18.49 -44.50
N LYS A 141 36.90 17.89 -45.09
CA LYS A 141 37.62 16.73 -44.56
C LYS A 141 38.95 17.20 -43.97
N LYS A 142 39.09 17.19 -42.64
CA LYS A 142 40.22 16.57 -41.90
C LYS A 142 40.26 16.96 -40.42
N GLY A 143 40.56 15.97 -39.58
CA GLY A 143 41.47 16.16 -38.43
C GLY A 143 40.93 15.73 -37.07
N GLY A 144 41.43 14.62 -36.52
CA GLY A 144 41.31 14.33 -35.09
C GLY A 144 41.20 12.85 -34.72
N ARG A 145 42.31 12.13 -34.79
CA ARG A 145 42.44 10.77 -34.27
C ARG A 145 42.28 10.77 -32.74
N GLY A 146 41.36 9.94 -32.25
CA GLY A 146 41.44 9.15 -31.02
C GLY A 146 41.97 9.79 -29.73
N ALA A 147 41.06 10.18 -28.85
CA ALA A 147 41.29 10.12 -27.40
C ALA A 147 40.03 9.55 -26.73
N ARG A 148 40.07 8.28 -26.33
CA ARG A 148 39.04 7.68 -25.47
C ARG A 148 39.29 8.20 -24.05
N PRO A 149 38.33 8.88 -23.39
CA PRO A 149 38.50 9.19 -21.98
C PRO A 149 38.45 7.88 -21.18
N ALA A 150 39.46 7.63 -20.35
CA ALA A 150 39.48 6.52 -19.41
C ALA A 150 38.28 6.64 -18.44
N PRO A 151 37.65 5.53 -18.02
CA PRO A 151 36.53 5.59 -17.10
C PRO A 151 37.04 6.06 -15.73
N HIS A 152 36.62 7.26 -15.34
CA HIS A 152 36.89 7.81 -14.01
C HIS A 152 36.24 6.88 -12.97
N ARG A 153 37.07 6.12 -12.25
CA ARG A 153 36.63 5.24 -11.18
C ARG A 153 36.16 6.14 -10.04
N ASN A 154 34.86 6.28 -9.86
CA ASN A 154 34.26 7.00 -8.75
C ASN A 154 34.80 6.45 -7.42
N ILE A 155 35.75 7.17 -6.82
CA ILE A 155 36.17 7.01 -5.44
C ILE A 155 35.04 7.61 -4.60
N ARG A 156 34.06 6.78 -4.24
CA ARG A 156 33.15 7.09 -3.13
C ARG A 156 33.89 6.79 -1.82
N PRO A 157 33.93 7.73 -0.86
CA PRO A 157 34.42 7.45 0.48
C PRO A 157 33.32 6.64 1.19
N GLY A 158 33.58 5.36 1.47
CA GLY A 158 32.63 4.49 2.16
C GLY A 158 32.74 3.04 1.70
N GLY A 159 33.44 2.23 2.50
CA GLY A 159 33.84 0.85 2.20
C GLY A 159 32.74 -0.07 1.65
N ALA A 160 33.03 -0.69 0.52
CA ALA A 160 32.25 -1.79 -0.04
C ALA A 160 32.55 -3.08 0.74
N LYS A 161 31.79 -3.36 1.80
CA LYS A 161 31.68 -4.73 2.33
C LYS A 161 30.92 -5.57 1.29
N LYS A 162 31.65 -6.43 0.57
CA LYS A 162 31.07 -7.53 -0.24
C LYS A 162 30.06 -8.29 0.64
N ARG A 163 28.77 -8.14 0.36
CA ARG A 163 27.73 -8.98 0.98
C ARG A 163 27.91 -10.40 0.41
N PRO A 164 28.12 -11.44 1.24
CA PRO A 164 28.22 -12.79 0.73
C PRO A 164 26.87 -13.18 0.10
N GLY A 165 26.94 -13.79 -1.09
CA GLY A 165 25.78 -14.31 -1.80
C GLY A 165 25.02 -15.35 -0.97
N LYS A 166 23.73 -15.50 -1.26
CA LYS A 166 22.76 -16.31 -0.49
C LYS A 166 23.15 -17.78 -0.25
N ASN A 167 24.21 -18.29 -0.87
CA ASN A 167 24.71 -19.66 -0.68
C ASN A 167 25.68 -19.86 0.50
N ALA A 168 26.18 -18.80 1.14
CA ALA A 168 27.14 -18.94 2.24
C ALA A 168 26.53 -19.30 3.61
N ARG A 169 25.20 -19.21 3.77
CA ARG A 169 24.51 -19.41 5.07
C ARG A 169 24.06 -20.84 5.34
N ARG A 170 24.41 -21.79 4.47
CA ARG A 170 23.88 -23.18 4.52
C ARG A 170 24.91 -24.23 4.94
N ARG A 171 26.03 -23.79 5.52
CA ARG A 171 27.06 -24.67 6.10
C ARG A 171 27.55 -24.08 7.42
N SER A 172 26.86 -24.45 8.49
CA SER A 172 27.39 -24.65 9.85
C SER A 172 26.32 -25.37 10.64
#